data_AF-A0A2E8CMQ9-F1
#
_entry.id   AF-A0A2E8CMQ9-F1
#
_cell.length_a   1.000
_cell.length_b   1.000
_cell.length_c   1.000
_cell.angle_alpha   90.00
_cell.angle_beta   90.00
_cell.angle_gamma   90.00
#
_symmetry.space_group_name_H-M   'P 1'
#
loop_
_entity.id
_entity.type
_entity.pdbx_description
1 polymer ?
#
loop_
_entity_poly.entity_id
_entity_poly.type
_entity_poly.pdbx_seq_one_letter_code
_entity_poly.pdbx_strand_id
1 'polypeptide(L)'
;MSVAAEIQPMFFDEEGGNDLDIQFDPQQFEAVTPYSDDLNDEYQQAQDQLRQLRQQEEQIKRQAAELEELTKREEQFKEGRVDVTEDITRYLSVLDRESTEAQRVAEECAASYERLEGHLSNINALHPESWSRADRKTELASALSCIEAAEDEIDNLMPLVNSLGVKKSSSGGILKMGSPSMRLNSPTQQGNFLYWLRSGFAFSLPLVAFAAIALIIVFLL
;
A
#
# COMPACT_ATOMS: atom_id res chain seq x y z
N MET A 1 14.80 71.25 -25.01
CA MET A 1 15.13 72.68 -24.95
C MET A 1 13.83 73.42 -24.76
N SER A 2 13.65 74.03 -23.59
CA SER A 2 12.42 74.68 -23.13
C SER A 2 12.09 75.92 -23.96
N VAL A 3 10.84 76.04 -24.39
CA VAL A 3 10.31 77.24 -25.04
C VAL A 3 9.75 78.13 -23.95
N ALA A 4 10.48 79.19 -23.64
CA ALA A 4 10.04 80.28 -22.79
C ALA A 4 9.03 81.14 -23.57
N ALA A 5 7.83 81.33 -23.00
CA ALA A 5 6.86 82.31 -23.50
C ALA A 5 6.85 83.50 -22.53
N GLU A 6 7.26 84.63 -23.07
CA GLU A 6 7.50 85.93 -22.46
C GLU A 6 6.15 86.63 -22.17
N ILE A 7 5.96 87.07 -20.93
CA ILE A 7 4.74 87.76 -20.48
C ILE A 7 4.90 89.25 -20.75
N GLN A 8 4.08 89.82 -21.63
CA GLN A 8 3.93 91.26 -21.82
C GLN A 8 2.94 91.83 -20.78
N PRO A 9 3.27 92.92 -20.07
CA PRO A 9 2.32 93.59 -19.21
C PRO A 9 1.41 94.50 -20.05
N MET A 10 0.13 94.12 -20.17
CA MET A 10 -0.93 94.99 -20.68
C MET A 10 -1.26 96.05 -19.63
N PHE A 11 -0.96 97.30 -19.97
CA PHE A 11 -1.47 98.48 -19.27
C PHE A 11 -2.98 98.57 -19.51
N PHE A 12 -3.76 98.70 -18.44
CA PHE A 12 -5.17 99.04 -18.49
C PHE A 12 -5.33 100.48 -18.03
N ASP A 13 -5.81 101.33 -18.93
CA ASP A 13 -6.20 102.70 -18.64
C ASP A 13 -7.43 102.72 -17.72
N GLU A 14 -7.34 103.55 -16.70
CA GLU A 14 -8.35 103.82 -15.69
C GLU A 14 -9.25 104.94 -16.23
N GLU A 15 -10.46 104.62 -16.71
CA GLU A 15 -11.52 105.62 -16.87
C GLU A 15 -12.92 104.98 -16.91
N GLY A 16 -13.84 105.54 -16.10
CA GLY A 16 -15.28 105.41 -16.30
C GLY A 16 -16.03 104.66 -15.20
N GLY A 17 -16.41 105.38 -14.14
CA GLY A 17 -17.26 104.88 -13.07
C GLY A 17 -18.66 104.45 -13.53
N ASN A 18 -19.08 103.28 -13.04
CA ASN A 18 -20.46 102.94 -12.72
C ASN A 18 -20.40 102.15 -11.43
N ASP A 19 -20.69 102.80 -10.30
CA ASP A 19 -21.00 102.11 -9.05
C ASP A 19 -22.29 101.31 -9.26
N LEU A 20 -22.17 100.07 -9.71
CA LEU A 20 -23.17 99.06 -9.41
C LEU A 20 -22.94 98.65 -7.96
N ASP A 21 -23.79 99.14 -7.06
CA ASP A 21 -23.98 98.54 -5.75
C ASP A 21 -24.44 97.09 -5.95
N ILE A 22 -23.48 96.16 -6.00
CA ILE A 22 -23.74 94.73 -5.92
C ILE A 22 -24.11 94.47 -4.47
N GLN A 23 -25.39 94.55 -4.18
CA GLN A 23 -25.95 94.10 -2.90
C GLN A 23 -25.65 92.60 -2.77
N PHE A 24 -24.61 92.28 -2.00
CA PHE A 24 -24.26 90.90 -1.65
C PHE A 24 -25.38 90.32 -0.79
N ASP A 25 -26.21 89.45 -1.39
CA ASP A 25 -27.18 88.65 -0.66
C ASP A 25 -26.55 87.29 -0.33
N PRO A 26 -26.10 87.05 0.91
CA PRO A 26 -25.33 85.86 1.28
C PRO A 26 -26.11 84.54 1.22
N GLN A 27 -27.37 84.55 0.77
CA GLN A 27 -28.22 83.35 0.70
C GLN A 27 -28.38 82.74 -0.71
N GLN A 28 -27.75 83.29 -1.76
CA GLN A 28 -27.91 82.78 -3.14
C GLN A 28 -26.76 81.92 -3.70
N PHE A 29 -25.75 81.58 -2.89
CA PHE A 29 -24.75 80.59 -3.30
C PHE A 29 -25.13 79.20 -2.79
N GLU A 30 -25.96 78.49 -3.55
CA GLU A 30 -25.96 77.04 -3.49
C GLU A 30 -24.82 76.54 -4.37
N ALA A 31 -23.80 75.95 -3.75
CA ALA A 31 -22.62 75.43 -4.45
C ALA A 31 -23.01 74.18 -5.26
N VAL A 32 -23.59 74.37 -6.44
CA VAL A 32 -23.73 73.29 -7.43
C VAL A 32 -22.36 73.08 -8.07
N THR A 33 -21.62 72.11 -7.57
CA THR A 33 -20.32 71.69 -8.14
C THR A 33 -20.55 70.46 -9.04
N PRO A 34 -20.74 70.65 -10.37
CA PRO A 34 -20.97 69.54 -11.31
C PRO A 34 -19.84 68.50 -11.40
N TYR A 35 -18.67 68.77 -10.80
CA TYR A 35 -17.55 67.83 -10.73
C TYR A 35 -17.67 66.77 -9.62
N SER A 36 -18.59 66.95 -8.66
CA SER A 36 -18.70 66.05 -7.50
C SER A 36 -19.50 64.77 -7.80
N ASP A 37 -20.52 64.86 -8.66
CA ASP A 37 -21.34 63.71 -9.06
C ASP A 37 -20.57 62.76 -10.00
N ASP A 38 -19.87 63.28 -11.03
CA ASP A 38 -19.06 62.46 -11.95
C ASP A 38 -17.94 61.69 -11.21
N LEU A 39 -17.30 62.32 -10.22
CA LEU A 39 -16.27 61.68 -9.38
C LEU A 39 -16.85 60.58 -8.47
N ASN A 40 -18.08 60.78 -7.98
CA ASN A 40 -18.77 59.80 -7.17
C ASN A 40 -19.23 58.60 -8.00
N ASP A 41 -19.68 58.83 -9.24
CA ASP A 41 -20.03 57.80 -10.19
C ASP A 41 -18.82 56.96 -10.60
N GLU A 42 -17.67 57.59 -10.92
CA GLU A 42 -16.43 56.87 -11.25
C GLU A 42 -15.89 56.07 -10.04
N TYR A 43 -16.00 56.62 -8.83
CA TYR A 43 -15.66 55.91 -7.59
C TYR A 43 -16.56 54.69 -7.35
N GLN A 44 -17.87 54.82 -7.56
CA GLN A 44 -18.83 53.72 -7.45
C GLN A 44 -18.57 52.66 -8.51
N GLN A 45 -18.28 53.07 -9.75
CA GLN A 45 -17.95 52.17 -10.84
C GLN A 45 -16.65 51.38 -10.56
N ALA A 46 -15.63 52.04 -10.04
CA ALA A 46 -14.39 51.40 -9.60
C ALA A 46 -14.62 50.44 -8.41
N GLN A 47 -15.50 50.80 -7.48
CA GLN A 47 -15.85 49.94 -6.34
C GLN A 47 -16.62 48.69 -6.78
N ASP A 48 -17.53 48.83 -7.74
CA ASP A 48 -18.28 47.71 -8.32
C ASP A 48 -17.37 46.78 -9.14
N GLN A 49 -16.43 47.35 -9.92
CA GLN A 49 -15.39 46.56 -10.60
C GLN A 49 -14.52 45.79 -9.59
N LEU A 50 -14.13 46.42 -8.48
CA LEU A 50 -13.38 45.74 -7.42
C LEU A 50 -14.20 44.59 -6.79
N ARG A 51 -15.51 44.79 -6.61
CA ARG A 51 -16.43 43.75 -6.13
C ARG A 51 -16.52 42.57 -7.10
N GLN A 52 -16.63 42.84 -8.40
CA GLN A 52 -16.65 41.81 -9.45
C GLN A 52 -15.32 41.04 -9.50
N LEU A 53 -14.19 41.75 -9.45
CA LEU A 53 -12.86 41.12 -9.42
C LEU A 53 -12.68 40.24 -8.19
N ARG A 54 -13.14 40.66 -7.01
CA ARG A 54 -13.13 39.84 -5.78
C ARG A 54 -13.95 38.57 -5.92
N GLN A 55 -15.13 38.65 -6.55
CA GLN A 55 -15.97 37.48 -6.80
C GLN A 55 -15.30 36.51 -7.78
N GLN A 56 -14.67 37.02 -8.84
CA GLN A 56 -13.89 36.21 -9.78
C GLN A 56 -12.68 35.56 -9.09
N GLU A 57 -11.96 36.30 -8.23
CA GLU A 57 -10.86 35.76 -7.44
C GLU A 57 -11.31 34.59 -6.56
N GLU A 58 -12.46 34.73 -5.90
CA GLU A 58 -13.01 33.67 -5.05
C GLU A 58 -13.44 32.44 -5.86
N GLN A 59 -14.07 32.64 -7.03
CA GLN A 59 -14.42 31.54 -7.94
C GLN A 59 -13.18 30.81 -8.45
N ILE A 60 -12.15 31.54 -8.86
CA ILE A 60 -10.88 30.96 -9.32
C ILE A 60 -10.21 30.18 -8.20
N LYS A 61 -10.21 30.70 -6.96
CA LYS A 61 -9.67 29.97 -5.81
C LYS A 61 -10.42 28.66 -5.53
N ARG A 62 -11.74 28.65 -5.66
CA ARG A 62 -12.55 27.42 -5.50
C ARG A 62 -12.22 26.40 -6.58
N GLN A 63 -12.19 26.84 -7.84
CA GLN A 63 -11.83 25.96 -8.97
C GLN A 63 -10.40 25.41 -8.83
N ALA A 64 -9.45 26.24 -8.38
CA ALA A 64 -8.09 25.81 -8.13
C ALA A 64 -8.03 24.74 -7.02
N ALA A 65 -8.78 24.91 -5.93
CA ALA A 65 -8.84 23.94 -4.85
C ALA A 65 -9.48 22.60 -5.29
N GLU A 66 -10.55 22.66 -6.10
CA GLU A 66 -11.18 21.46 -6.67
C GLU A 66 -10.22 20.70 -7.60
N LEU A 67 -9.50 21.42 -8.47
CA LEU A 67 -8.49 20.81 -9.35
C LEU A 67 -7.33 20.19 -8.58
N GLU A 68 -6.87 20.84 -7.52
CA GLU A 68 -5.82 20.30 -6.65
C GLU A 68 -6.28 19.00 -5.97
N GLU A 69 -7.51 18.95 -5.46
CA GLU A 69 -8.07 17.76 -4.85
C GLU A 69 -8.24 16.62 -5.86
N LEU A 70 -8.71 16.92 -7.08
CA LEU A 70 -8.80 15.94 -8.16
C LEU A 70 -7.43 15.40 -8.55
N THR A 71 -6.44 16.28 -8.71
CA THR A 71 -5.05 15.89 -9.03
C THR A 71 -4.47 14.99 -7.95
N LYS A 72 -4.72 15.31 -6.68
CA LYS A 72 -4.30 14.47 -5.55
C LYS A 72 -4.96 13.09 -5.57
N ARG A 73 -6.26 13.00 -5.87
CA ARG A 73 -6.95 11.72 -6.01
C ARG A 73 -6.44 10.91 -7.19
N GLU A 74 -6.14 11.56 -8.31
CA GLU A 74 -5.58 10.89 -9.49
C GLU A 74 -4.21 10.30 -9.19
N GLU A 75 -3.33 11.04 -8.51
CA GLU A 75 -2.02 10.56 -8.13
C GLU A 75 -2.11 9.39 -7.14
N GLN A 76 -2.96 9.50 -6.11
CA GLN A 76 -3.23 8.40 -5.17
C GLN A 76 -3.77 7.14 -5.88
N PHE A 77 -4.67 7.32 -6.84
CA PHE A 77 -5.18 6.22 -7.64
C PHE A 77 -4.08 5.60 -8.50
N LYS A 78 -3.23 6.41 -9.12
CA LYS A 78 -2.15 5.94 -9.98
C LYS A 78 -1.10 5.17 -9.19
N GLU A 79 -0.68 5.69 -8.04
CA GLU A 79 0.24 5.02 -7.12
C GLU A 79 -0.37 3.70 -6.62
N GLY A 80 -1.58 3.75 -6.05
CA GLY A 80 -2.26 2.56 -5.53
C GLY A 80 -2.52 1.50 -6.61
N ARG A 81 -2.81 1.91 -7.85
CA ARG A 81 -2.98 0.98 -8.97
C ARG A 81 -1.67 0.28 -9.32
N VAL A 82 -0.55 1.00 -9.35
CA VAL A 82 0.76 0.40 -9.63
C VAL A 82 1.11 -0.61 -8.54
N ASP A 83 0.99 -0.22 -7.28
CA ASP A 83 1.31 -1.07 -6.12
C ASP A 83 0.45 -2.34 -6.09
N VAL A 84 -0.87 -2.19 -6.20
CA VAL A 84 -1.79 -3.33 -6.19
C VAL A 84 -1.57 -4.24 -7.39
N THR A 85 -1.26 -3.69 -8.56
CA THR A 85 -0.97 -4.51 -9.75
C THR A 85 0.33 -5.29 -9.58
N GLU A 86 1.37 -4.68 -9.00
CA GLU A 86 2.63 -5.38 -8.71
C GLU A 86 2.40 -6.50 -7.68
N ASP A 87 1.67 -6.22 -6.61
CA ASP A 87 1.32 -7.19 -5.58
C ASP A 87 0.54 -8.36 -6.16
N ILE A 88 -0.54 -8.09 -6.91
CA ILE A 88 -1.34 -9.14 -7.56
C ILE A 88 -0.46 -9.98 -8.49
N THR A 89 0.39 -9.36 -9.30
CA THR A 89 1.30 -10.07 -10.21
C THR A 89 2.24 -10.99 -9.45
N ARG A 90 2.78 -10.53 -8.31
CA ARG A 90 3.61 -11.33 -7.42
C ARG A 90 2.84 -12.50 -6.83
N TYR A 91 1.65 -12.28 -6.28
CA TYR A 91 0.82 -13.35 -5.73
C TYR A 91 0.43 -14.38 -6.78
N LEU A 92 0.08 -13.95 -7.99
CA LEU A 92 -0.22 -14.85 -9.10
C LEU A 92 0.97 -15.75 -9.43
N SER A 93 2.19 -15.19 -9.52
CA SER A 93 3.39 -16.01 -9.78
C SER A 93 3.68 -17.04 -8.68
N VAL A 94 3.44 -16.69 -7.41
CA VAL A 94 3.61 -17.62 -6.29
C VAL A 94 2.58 -18.73 -6.36
N LEU A 95 1.32 -18.38 -6.62
CA LEU A 95 0.22 -19.33 -6.73
C LEU A 95 0.42 -20.29 -7.91
N ASP A 96 0.85 -19.77 -9.06
CA ASP A 96 1.15 -20.56 -10.26
C ASP A 96 2.24 -21.59 -9.98
N ARG A 97 3.35 -21.16 -9.36
CA ARG A 97 4.44 -22.07 -8.96
C ARG A 97 3.98 -23.14 -7.97
N GLU A 98 3.20 -22.76 -6.97
CA GLU A 98 2.69 -23.70 -5.97
C GLU A 98 1.69 -24.69 -6.59
N SER A 99 0.82 -24.21 -7.49
CA SER A 99 -0.13 -25.08 -8.19
C SER A 99 0.58 -26.11 -9.08
N THR A 100 1.63 -25.69 -9.79
CA THR A 100 2.45 -26.57 -10.62
C THR A 100 3.19 -27.59 -9.76
N GLU A 101 3.78 -27.17 -8.64
CA GLU A 101 4.46 -28.10 -7.72
C GLU A 101 3.48 -29.08 -7.08
N ALA A 102 2.29 -28.62 -6.68
CA ALA A 102 1.24 -29.49 -6.15
C ALA A 102 0.78 -30.52 -7.18
N GLN A 103 0.61 -30.10 -8.45
CA GLN A 103 0.28 -31.02 -9.54
C GLN A 103 1.41 -32.04 -9.78
N ARG A 104 2.67 -31.60 -9.82
CA ARG A 104 3.83 -32.49 -9.97
C ARG A 104 3.89 -33.54 -8.87
N VAL A 105 3.65 -33.14 -7.62
CA VAL A 105 3.61 -34.06 -6.47
C VAL A 105 2.44 -35.03 -6.59
N ALA A 106 1.27 -34.56 -7.05
CA ALA A 106 0.12 -35.44 -7.26
C ALA A 106 0.37 -36.48 -8.35
N GLU A 107 0.99 -36.09 -9.46
CA GLU A 107 1.40 -37.00 -10.54
C GLU A 107 2.42 -38.04 -10.05
N GLU A 108 3.44 -37.61 -9.30
CA GLU A 108 4.40 -38.53 -8.69
C GLU A 108 3.70 -39.53 -7.76
N CYS A 109 2.80 -39.06 -6.90
CA CYS A 109 2.04 -39.92 -5.99
C CYS A 109 1.17 -40.95 -6.74
N ALA A 110 0.53 -40.53 -7.83
CA ALA A 110 -0.27 -41.43 -8.66
C ALA A 110 0.61 -42.51 -9.33
N ALA A 111 1.77 -42.13 -9.86
CA ALA A 111 2.72 -43.08 -10.44
C ALA A 111 3.26 -44.06 -9.39
N SER A 112 3.60 -43.58 -8.19
CA SER A 112 4.02 -44.42 -7.07
C SER A 112 2.93 -45.40 -6.63
N TYR A 113 1.67 -44.94 -6.60
CA TYR A 113 0.53 -45.78 -6.27
C TYR A 113 0.38 -46.94 -7.27
N GLU A 114 0.45 -46.66 -8.58
CA GLU A 114 0.36 -47.69 -9.62
C GLU A 114 1.49 -48.73 -9.51
N ARG A 115 2.72 -48.29 -9.21
CA ARG A 115 3.85 -49.21 -8.99
C ARG A 115 3.61 -50.13 -7.81
N LEU A 116 3.19 -49.58 -6.66
CA LEU A 116 2.90 -50.38 -5.46
C LEU A 116 1.74 -51.35 -5.70
N GLU A 117 0.71 -50.94 -6.41
CA GLU A 117 -0.39 -51.82 -6.82
C GLU A 117 0.12 -52.97 -7.69
N GLY A 118 1.02 -52.69 -8.64
CA GLY A 118 1.69 -53.70 -9.46
C GLY A 118 2.50 -54.70 -8.62
N HIS A 119 3.31 -54.22 -7.66
CA HIS A 119 4.05 -55.09 -6.74
C HIS A 119 3.11 -55.95 -5.88
N LEU A 120 2.01 -55.38 -5.37
CA LEU A 120 1.01 -56.11 -4.59
C LEU A 120 0.31 -57.18 -5.44
N SER A 121 -0.01 -56.88 -6.70
CA SER A 121 -0.56 -57.86 -7.64
C SER A 121 0.42 -59.01 -7.89
N ASN A 122 1.71 -58.70 -8.11
CA ASN A 122 2.74 -59.72 -8.32
C ASN A 122 2.90 -60.64 -7.10
N ILE A 123 2.90 -60.07 -5.89
CA ILE A 123 2.97 -60.84 -4.64
C ILE A 123 1.72 -61.72 -4.47
N ASN A 124 0.53 -61.20 -4.75
CA ASN A 124 -0.72 -61.97 -4.64
C ASN A 124 -0.83 -63.10 -5.67
N ALA A 125 -0.15 -62.99 -6.81
CA ALA A 125 -0.06 -64.04 -7.82
C ALA A 125 0.87 -65.20 -7.40
N LEU A 126 1.67 -65.02 -6.35
CA LEU A 126 2.53 -66.08 -5.82
C LEU A 126 1.68 -67.14 -5.11
N HIS A 127 1.69 -68.36 -5.64
CA HIS A 127 0.98 -69.50 -5.06
C HIS A 127 1.95 -70.65 -4.76
N PRO A 128 2.59 -70.66 -3.58
CA PRO A 128 3.58 -71.66 -3.19
C PRO A 128 3.10 -73.11 -3.31
N GLU A 129 1.80 -73.33 -3.12
CA GLU A 129 1.14 -74.64 -3.18
C GLU A 129 1.07 -75.22 -4.60
N SER A 130 1.15 -74.39 -5.64
CA SER A 130 1.11 -74.82 -7.05
C SER A 130 2.48 -75.24 -7.61
N TRP A 131 3.57 -75.03 -6.86
CA TRP A 131 4.93 -75.25 -7.37
C TRP A 131 5.34 -76.72 -7.42
N SER A 132 5.82 -77.14 -8.59
CA SER A 132 6.40 -78.47 -8.83
C SER A 132 7.66 -78.69 -7.98
N ARG A 133 7.98 -79.94 -7.63
CA ARG A 133 9.24 -80.25 -6.89
C ARG A 133 10.50 -79.93 -7.69
N ALA A 134 10.43 -79.95 -9.03
CA ALA A 134 11.56 -79.69 -9.90
C ALA A 134 11.89 -78.19 -9.95
N ASP A 135 10.85 -77.34 -9.98
CA ASP A 135 10.99 -75.89 -10.18
C ASP A 135 10.92 -75.10 -8.86
N ARG A 136 10.63 -75.76 -7.73
CA ARG A 136 10.47 -75.12 -6.42
C ARG A 136 11.62 -74.18 -6.04
N LYS A 137 12.87 -74.54 -6.35
CA LYS A 137 14.03 -73.71 -6.03
C LYS A 137 14.07 -72.42 -6.85
N THR A 138 13.72 -72.50 -8.14
CA THR A 138 13.71 -71.34 -9.03
C THR A 138 12.52 -70.43 -8.72
N GLU A 139 11.34 -71.01 -8.48
CA GLU A 139 10.13 -70.28 -8.08
C GLU A 139 10.31 -69.55 -6.74
N LEU A 140 10.94 -70.20 -5.74
CA LEU A 140 11.27 -69.55 -4.47
C LEU A 140 12.22 -68.37 -4.64
N ALA A 141 13.25 -68.50 -5.46
CA ALA A 141 14.18 -67.42 -5.74
C ALA A 141 13.48 -66.24 -6.43
N SER A 142 12.58 -66.53 -7.39
CA SER A 142 11.79 -65.51 -8.06
C SER A 142 10.80 -64.82 -7.11
N ALA A 143 10.15 -65.58 -6.23
CA ALA A 143 9.24 -65.05 -5.22
C ALA A 143 9.96 -64.12 -4.22
N LEU A 144 11.13 -64.52 -3.74
CA LEU A 144 11.96 -63.69 -2.86
C LEU A 144 12.40 -62.41 -3.57
N SER A 145 12.86 -62.50 -4.82
CA SER A 145 13.23 -61.33 -5.61
C SER A 145 12.03 -60.38 -5.84
N CYS A 146 10.81 -60.90 -5.99
CA CYS A 146 9.59 -60.09 -6.10
C CYS A 146 9.29 -59.34 -4.79
N ILE A 147 9.56 -59.96 -3.63
CA ILE A 147 9.39 -59.33 -2.32
C ILE A 147 10.45 -58.27 -2.10
N GLU A 148 11.73 -58.58 -2.36
CA GLU A 148 12.84 -57.63 -2.26
C GLU A 148 12.59 -56.39 -3.13
N ALA A 149 12.12 -56.57 -4.37
CA ALA A 149 11.77 -55.45 -5.26
C ALA A 149 10.63 -54.58 -4.71
N ALA A 150 9.67 -55.15 -3.96
CA ALA A 150 8.60 -54.40 -3.34
C ALA A 150 9.08 -53.65 -2.09
N GLU A 151 9.97 -54.24 -1.29
CA GLU A 151 10.61 -53.60 -0.14
C GLU A 151 11.46 -52.39 -0.59
N ASP A 152 12.26 -52.56 -1.64
CA ASP A 152 13.05 -51.48 -2.25
C ASP A 152 12.15 -50.32 -2.71
N GLU A 153 11.01 -50.60 -3.36
CA GLU A 153 10.07 -49.56 -3.79
C GLU A 153 9.44 -48.84 -2.59
N ILE A 154 9.11 -49.54 -1.50
CA ILE A 154 8.60 -48.92 -0.27
C ILE A 154 9.63 -47.97 0.34
N ASP A 155 10.89 -48.39 0.44
CA ASP A 155 11.98 -47.58 0.96
C ASP A 155 12.24 -46.33 0.10
N ASN A 156 12.14 -46.47 -1.23
CA ASN A 156 12.24 -45.36 -2.18
C ASN A 156 11.09 -44.35 -2.02
N LEU A 157 9.89 -44.80 -1.66
CA LEU A 157 8.70 -43.96 -1.50
C LEU A 157 8.57 -43.34 -0.09
N MET A 158 9.22 -43.91 0.91
CA MET A 158 9.24 -43.37 2.28
C MET A 158 9.58 -41.87 2.37
N PRO A 159 10.61 -41.33 1.69
CA PRO A 159 10.89 -39.88 1.73
C PRO A 159 9.78 -39.04 1.10
N LEU A 160 9.14 -39.51 0.02
CA LEU A 160 8.01 -38.82 -0.62
C LEU A 160 6.84 -38.72 0.37
N VAL A 161 6.43 -39.83 0.97
CA VAL A 161 5.34 -39.89 1.96
C VAL A 161 5.62 -39.00 3.16
N ASN A 162 6.85 -39.03 3.69
CA ASN A 162 7.27 -38.16 4.78
C ASN A 162 7.20 -36.67 4.39
N SER A 163 7.59 -36.32 3.16
CA SER A 163 7.53 -34.95 2.66
C SER A 163 6.09 -34.43 2.53
N LEU A 164 5.13 -35.28 2.14
CA LEU A 164 3.70 -34.94 2.12
C LEU A 164 3.17 -34.68 3.53
N GLY A 165 3.59 -35.50 4.51
CA GLY A 165 3.21 -35.32 5.91
C GLY A 165 3.74 -34.02 6.52
N VAL A 166 4.98 -33.64 6.22
CA VAL A 166 5.63 -32.42 6.75
C VAL A 166 5.11 -31.14 6.07
N LYS A 167 4.86 -31.15 4.75
CA LYS A 167 4.34 -29.97 4.02
C LYS A 167 2.97 -29.51 4.51
N LYS A 168 2.14 -30.41 5.06
CA LYS A 168 0.85 -30.05 5.68
C LYS A 168 0.99 -29.19 6.95
N SER A 169 2.13 -29.27 7.65
CA SER A 169 2.41 -28.46 8.84
C SER A 169 3.16 -27.15 8.54
N SER A 170 3.85 -27.04 7.40
CA SER A 170 4.62 -25.86 7.02
C SER A 170 3.93 -24.92 6.03
N SER A 171 2.82 -25.33 5.41
CA SER A 171 2.04 -24.52 4.46
C SER A 171 1.20 -23.39 5.10
N GLY A 172 1.17 -23.28 6.44
CA GLY A 172 0.53 -22.18 7.17
C GLY A 172 1.35 -20.88 7.28
N GLY A 173 2.49 -20.77 6.60
CA GLY A 173 3.47 -19.70 6.77
C GLY A 173 3.36 -18.50 5.82
N ILE A 174 2.35 -18.39 4.97
CA ILE A 174 2.23 -17.29 3.99
C ILE A 174 1.31 -16.18 4.51
N LEU A 175 1.56 -15.62 5.71
CA LEU A 175 0.88 -14.39 6.15
C LEU A 175 1.76 -13.61 7.15
N LYS A 176 2.93 -13.15 6.71
CA LYS A 176 3.61 -12.00 7.34
C LYS A 176 4.19 -11.09 6.26
N MET A 177 3.31 -10.43 5.51
CA MET A 177 3.67 -9.25 4.73
C MET A 177 3.11 -8.04 5.50
N GLY A 178 3.99 -7.30 6.16
CA GLY A 178 3.62 -6.08 6.87
C GLY A 178 3.25 -4.97 5.88
N SER A 179 2.22 -4.20 6.24
CA SER A 179 1.76 -3.00 5.54
C SER A 179 2.87 -1.94 5.36
N PRO A 180 2.80 -1.09 4.33
CA PRO A 180 3.80 -0.07 4.08
C PRO A 180 3.61 1.08 5.08
N SER A 181 4.58 1.29 5.95
CA SER A 181 4.71 2.53 6.70
C SER A 181 6.18 2.79 6.94
N MET A 182 6.68 3.80 6.22
CA MET A 182 7.89 4.57 6.47
C MET A 182 9.20 3.82 6.67
N ARG A 183 10.12 4.09 5.73
CA ARG A 183 11.53 3.77 5.79
C ARG A 183 12.14 4.18 7.14
N LEU A 184 12.69 3.22 7.87
CA LEU A 184 13.84 3.46 8.73
C LEU A 184 14.90 2.40 8.45
N ASN A 185 16.08 2.92 8.14
CA ASN A 185 17.33 2.23 7.91
C ASN A 185 17.68 1.30 9.10
N SER A 186 17.90 -0.01 8.86
CA SER A 186 18.75 -0.88 9.70
C SER A 186 18.98 -2.24 9.03
N PRO A 187 20.23 -2.68 8.84
CA PRO A 187 20.55 -4.01 8.33
C PRO A 187 20.76 -4.95 9.51
N THR A 188 19.79 -5.79 9.89
CA THR A 188 20.08 -6.88 10.85
C THR A 188 19.29 -8.14 10.57
N GLN A 189 20.02 -9.11 10.05
CA GLN A 189 19.77 -10.53 10.13
C GLN A 189 19.87 -10.99 11.61
N GLN A 190 18.96 -10.55 12.50
CA GLN A 190 19.00 -10.88 13.94
C GLN A 190 17.60 -11.05 14.60
N GLY A 191 16.54 -11.28 13.83
CA GLY A 191 15.17 -11.40 14.39
C GLY A 191 14.79 -12.76 14.99
N ASN A 192 15.54 -13.83 14.72
CA ASN A 192 15.06 -15.19 15.01
C ASN A 192 15.45 -15.72 16.41
N PHE A 193 16.49 -15.20 17.06
CA PHE A 193 16.90 -15.66 18.39
C PHE A 193 15.99 -15.12 19.51
N LEU A 194 15.63 -13.83 19.48
CA LEU A 194 14.77 -13.21 20.50
C LEU A 194 13.33 -13.77 20.47
N TYR A 195 12.83 -14.12 19.30
CA TYR A 195 11.51 -14.76 19.14
C TYR A 195 11.49 -16.17 19.74
N TRP A 196 12.51 -16.99 19.47
CA TRP A 196 12.63 -18.33 20.05
C TRP A 196 12.90 -18.30 21.56
N LEU A 197 13.71 -17.35 22.04
CA LEU A 197 14.01 -17.17 23.46
C LEU A 197 12.80 -16.66 24.27
N ARG A 198 11.98 -15.79 23.68
CA ARG A 198 10.71 -15.32 24.27
C ARG A 198 9.66 -16.43 24.33
N SER A 199 9.60 -17.30 23.32
CA SER A 199 8.76 -18.51 23.39
C SER A 199 9.26 -19.51 24.44
N GLY A 200 10.58 -19.65 24.63
CA GLY A 200 11.15 -20.48 25.69
C GLY A 200 10.86 -19.95 27.11
N PHE A 201 10.85 -18.63 27.30
CA PHE A 201 10.58 -17.99 28.59
C PHE A 201 9.13 -18.14 29.05
N ALA A 202 8.17 -18.23 28.13
CA ALA A 202 6.76 -18.45 28.46
C ALA A 202 6.52 -19.82 29.12
N PHE A 203 7.35 -20.82 28.83
CA PHE A 203 7.23 -22.16 29.41
C PHE A 203 7.97 -22.32 30.76
N SER A 204 9.03 -21.53 31.00
CA SER A 204 9.78 -21.58 32.28
C SER A 204 9.26 -20.63 33.35
N LEU A 205 8.43 -19.64 33.01
CA LEU A 205 7.88 -18.65 33.94
C LEU A 205 7.05 -19.25 35.09
N PRO A 206 6.18 -20.26 34.87
CA PRO A 206 5.48 -20.91 35.98
C PRO A 206 6.46 -21.58 36.96
N LEU A 207 7.50 -22.26 36.45
CA LEU A 207 8.48 -22.97 37.27
C LEU A 207 9.32 -22.00 38.13
N VAL A 208 9.77 -20.88 37.54
CA VAL A 208 10.54 -19.85 38.25
C VAL A 208 9.67 -19.14 39.30
N ALA A 209 8.39 -18.89 39.01
CA ALA A 209 7.46 -18.33 39.98
C ALA A 209 7.28 -19.25 41.20
N PHE A 210 7.09 -20.56 40.99
CA PHE A 210 7.02 -21.52 42.08
C PHE A 210 8.32 -21.59 42.89
N ALA A 211 9.49 -21.57 42.24
CA ALA A 211 10.78 -21.57 42.92
C ALA A 211 11.00 -20.30 43.76
N ALA A 212 10.63 -19.13 43.26
CA ALA A 212 10.73 -17.87 44.00
C ALA A 212 9.80 -17.85 45.23
N ILE A 213 8.56 -18.34 45.08
CA ILE A 213 7.61 -18.46 46.20
C ILE A 213 8.15 -19.41 47.27
N ALA A 214 8.70 -20.57 46.87
CA ALA A 214 9.30 -21.52 47.81
C ALA A 214 10.49 -20.91 48.58
N LEU A 215 11.34 -20.12 47.91
CA LEU A 215 12.47 -19.45 48.55
C LEU A 215 11.99 -18.40 49.56
N ILE A 216 10.96 -17.62 49.22
CA ILE A 216 10.37 -16.66 50.15
C ILE A 216 9.82 -17.36 51.39
N ILE A 217 9.13 -18.50 51.23
CA ILE A 217 8.61 -19.28 52.36
C ILE A 217 9.75 -19.79 53.26
N VAL A 218 10.83 -20.31 52.67
CA VAL A 218 12.00 -20.78 53.42
C VAL A 218 12.72 -19.62 54.14
N PHE A 219 12.73 -18.41 53.58
CA PHE A 219 13.38 -17.26 54.19
C PHE A 219 12.52 -16.60 55.29
N LEU A 220 11.19 -16.80 55.25
CA LEU A 220 10.25 -16.27 56.24
C LEU A 220 10.01 -17.21 57.44
N LEU A 221 10.56 -18.43 57.40
CA LEU A 221 10.38 -19.49 58.38
C LEU A 221 11.71 -19.80 59.10
#